data_AF-G5K9H4-F1
#
_entry.id   AF-G5K9H4-F1
#
_cell.length_a   1.000
_cell.length_b   1.000
_cell.length_c   1.000
_cell.angle_alpha   90.00
_cell.angle_beta   90.00
_cell.angle_gamma   90.00
#
_symmetry.space_group_name_H-M   'P 1'
#
loop_
_entity.id
_entity.type
_entity.pdbx_description
1 polymer ?
#
loop_
_entity_poly.entity_id
_entity_poly.type
_entity_poly.pdbx_seq_one_letter_code
_entity_poly.pdbx_strand_id
1 'polypeptide(L)'
;MNRGHLVGYQFCGLNDEPRNLVAITTWLNTGAYTGTNDSNPDGMLYYENRLDSWLALHPDFWLDYKVTPIYQGNELLPRQIELQYVGIDSSGKLLPINLNSTKEHRDQNGVTTVVLENTAPNVNLDYLTGTATPKK
;
A
#
# COMPACT_ATOMS: atom_id res chain seq x y z
N MET A 1 -13.27 8.38 9.33
CA MET A 1 -12.21 7.72 8.54
C MET A 1 -12.74 7.50 7.13
N ASN A 2 -11.87 7.55 6.13
CA ASN A 2 -12.23 7.17 4.76
C ASN A 2 -11.82 5.71 4.52
N ARG A 3 -12.48 5.04 3.57
CA ARG A 3 -12.07 3.72 3.09
C ARG A 3 -11.12 3.93 1.91
N GLY A 4 -9.93 3.35 1.99
CA GLY A 4 -8.97 3.30 0.89
C GLY A 4 -8.84 1.88 0.35
N HIS A 5 -8.33 1.78 -0.87
CA HIS A 5 -8.11 0.50 -1.54
C HIS A 5 -6.98 -0.30 -0.89
N LEU A 6 -7.08 -1.63 -0.91
CA LEU A 6 -5.92 -2.49 -0.69
C LEU A 6 -5.05 -2.50 -1.95
N VAL A 7 -5.54 -3.06 -3.05
CA VAL A 7 -4.91 -2.92 -4.37
C VAL A 7 -5.52 -1.72 -5.08
N GLY A 8 -4.68 -0.75 -5.44
CA GLY A 8 -5.09 0.49 -6.12
C GLY A 8 -5.99 0.28 -7.34
N TYR A 9 -6.92 1.21 -7.54
CA TYR A 9 -7.93 1.14 -8.61
C TYR A 9 -7.31 0.96 -10.00
N GLN A 10 -6.17 1.61 -10.28
CA GLN A 10 -5.50 1.51 -11.58
C GLN A 10 -5.07 0.08 -11.95
N PHE A 11 -4.86 -0.79 -10.96
CA PHE A 11 -4.49 -2.18 -11.18
C PHE A 11 -5.70 -3.12 -11.25
N CYS A 12 -6.72 -2.90 -10.42
CA CYS A 12 -7.82 -3.85 -10.24
C CYS A 12 -9.15 -3.43 -10.88
N GLY A 13 -9.35 -2.14 -11.17
CA GLY A 13 -10.61 -1.60 -11.68
C GLY A 13 -11.81 -1.70 -10.72
N LEU A 14 -11.59 -2.06 -9.44
CA LEU A 14 -12.66 -2.30 -8.48
C LEU A 14 -13.17 -1.01 -7.82
N ASN A 15 -14.49 -0.83 -7.86
CA ASN A 15 -15.21 0.24 -7.16
C ASN A 15 -16.09 -0.35 -6.05
N ASP A 16 -16.06 0.24 -4.85
CA ASP A 16 -16.88 -0.13 -3.69
C ASP A 16 -16.86 -1.62 -3.27
N GLU A 17 -15.85 -2.40 -3.70
CA GLU A 17 -15.69 -3.80 -3.30
C GLU A 17 -15.17 -3.90 -1.86
N PRO A 18 -15.98 -4.39 -0.89
CA PRO A 18 -15.60 -4.41 0.51
C PRO A 18 -14.37 -5.27 0.82
N ARG A 19 -14.08 -6.30 0.00
CA ARG A 19 -12.87 -7.12 0.16
C ARG A 19 -11.59 -6.38 -0.23
N ASN A 20 -11.71 -5.27 -0.96
CA ASN A 20 -10.59 -4.43 -1.39
C ASN A 20 -10.59 -3.07 -0.68
N LEU A 21 -11.38 -2.87 0.38
CA LEU A 21 -11.50 -1.59 1.07
C LEU A 21 -11.25 -1.73 2.57
N VAL A 22 -10.41 -0.85 3.11
CA VAL A 22 -10.10 -0.77 4.54
C VAL A 22 -10.10 0.68 5.02
N ALA A 23 -10.41 0.90 6.29
CA ALA A 23 -10.36 2.23 6.89
C ALA A 23 -8.89 2.63 7.13
N ILE A 24 -8.39 3.58 6.34
CA ILE A 24 -7.00 4.07 6.41
C ILE A 24 -6.93 5.60 6.36
N THR A 25 -5.83 6.16 6.85
CA THR A 25 -5.61 7.61 6.81
C THR A 25 -5.35 8.08 5.37
N THR A 26 -5.63 9.36 5.07
CA THR A 26 -5.20 9.98 3.80
C THR A 26 -3.68 10.03 3.69
N TRP A 27 -2.98 10.16 4.82
CA TRP A 27 -1.53 10.06 4.90
C TRP A 27 -1.01 8.72 4.38
N LEU A 28 -1.57 7.61 4.86
CA LEU A 28 -1.22 6.27 4.38
C LEU A 28 -1.70 6.04 2.94
N ASN A 29 -2.89 6.51 2.57
CA ASN A 29 -3.44 6.27 1.23
C ASN A 29 -2.63 7.02 0.15
N THR A 30 -2.59 8.36 0.24
CA THR A 30 -2.08 9.23 -0.82
C THR A 30 -0.84 10.01 -0.42
N GLY A 31 -0.25 9.76 0.75
CA GLY A 31 0.98 10.41 1.20
C GLY A 31 0.80 11.84 1.72
N ALA A 32 -0.44 12.34 1.84
CA ALA A 32 -0.73 13.73 2.21
C ALA A 32 -2.04 13.85 3.02
N TYR A 33 -2.19 14.96 3.76
CA TYR A 33 -3.46 15.27 4.43
C TYR A 33 -4.56 15.69 3.45
N THR A 34 -4.17 16.45 2.43
CA THR A 34 -5.02 16.99 1.37
C THR A 34 -4.35 16.74 0.02
N GLY A 35 -5.11 16.29 -0.97
CA GLY A 35 -4.56 15.94 -2.28
C GLY A 35 -3.72 14.68 -2.23
N THR A 36 -2.63 14.67 -2.99
CA THR A 36 -1.74 13.53 -3.17
C THR A 36 -0.27 13.96 -3.08
N ASN A 37 0.59 13.06 -2.61
CA ASN A 37 2.03 13.20 -2.59
C ASN A 37 2.67 11.82 -2.79
N ASP A 38 2.95 11.48 -4.05
CA ASP A 38 3.58 10.22 -4.43
C ASP A 38 5.11 10.18 -4.17
N SER A 39 5.67 11.25 -3.59
CA SER A 39 7.06 11.29 -3.13
C SER A 39 7.20 10.89 -1.67
N ASN A 40 6.10 10.66 -0.95
CA ASN A 40 6.11 10.24 0.45
C ASN A 40 6.14 8.70 0.58
N PRO A 41 7.25 8.09 1.02
CA PRO A 41 7.37 6.63 1.16
C PRO A 41 6.57 6.04 2.34
N ASP A 42 5.89 6.87 3.15
CA ASP A 42 4.90 6.41 4.13
C ASP A 42 3.51 6.15 3.51
N GLY A 43 3.28 6.59 2.27
CA GLY A 43 2.02 6.42 1.56
C GLY A 43 2.06 5.27 0.54
N MET A 44 0.93 4.58 0.34
CA MET A 44 0.77 3.52 -0.65
C MET A 44 0.98 4.04 -2.08
N LEU A 45 0.48 5.25 -2.38
CA LEU A 45 0.60 5.88 -3.69
C LEU A 45 2.06 5.98 -4.20
N TYR A 46 3.04 6.17 -3.30
CA TYR A 46 4.46 6.17 -3.66
C TYR A 46 4.87 4.87 -4.36
N TYR A 47 4.43 3.73 -3.81
CA TYR A 47 4.79 2.41 -4.32
C TYR A 47 3.97 2.08 -5.56
N GLU A 48 2.66 2.33 -5.52
CA GLU A 48 1.75 1.99 -6.63
C GLU A 48 2.09 2.76 -7.91
N ASN A 49 2.40 4.06 -7.85
CA ASN A 49 2.80 4.81 -9.05
C ASN A 49 4.12 4.31 -9.65
N ARG A 50 5.05 3.83 -8.82
CA ARG A 50 6.34 3.31 -9.30
C ARG A 50 6.20 1.89 -9.85
N LEU A 51 5.33 1.07 -9.26
CA LEU A 51 4.97 -0.24 -9.81
C LEU A 51 4.24 -0.10 -11.16
N ASP A 52 3.35 0.88 -11.29
CA ASP A 52 2.71 1.22 -12.56
C ASP A 52 3.72 1.64 -13.62
N SER A 53 4.65 2.55 -13.27
CA SER A 53 5.75 2.92 -14.16
C SER A 53 6.63 1.72 -14.54
N TRP A 54 6.89 0.80 -13.61
CA TRP A 54 7.64 -0.41 -13.90
C TRP A 54 6.90 -1.30 -14.91
N LEU A 55 5.59 -1.51 -14.75
CA LEU A 55 4.76 -2.24 -15.70
C LEU A 55 4.76 -1.57 -17.08
N ALA A 56 4.62 -0.25 -17.14
CA ALA A 56 4.60 0.50 -18.40
C ALA A 56 5.93 0.38 -19.18
N LEU A 57 7.06 0.27 -18.47
CA LEU A 57 8.38 0.07 -19.07
C LEU A 57 8.67 -1.38 -19.46
N HIS A 58 7.89 -2.33 -18.94
CA HIS A 58 8.08 -3.77 -19.16
C HIS A 58 6.76 -4.43 -19.60
N PRO A 59 6.25 -4.10 -20.81
CA PRO A 59 4.91 -4.51 -21.24
C PRO A 59 4.71 -6.03 -21.39
N ASP A 60 5.80 -6.78 -21.52
CA ASP A 60 5.78 -8.25 -21.64
C ASP A 60 5.97 -8.98 -20.30
N PHE A 61 6.11 -8.23 -19.20
CA PHE A 61 6.26 -8.79 -17.85
C PHE A 61 4.98 -8.65 -17.03
N TRP A 62 4.90 -9.45 -15.98
CA TRP A 62 3.81 -9.43 -15.02
C TRP A 62 4.27 -8.84 -13.70
N LEU A 63 3.33 -8.26 -12.97
CA LEU A 63 3.49 -7.88 -11.58
C LEU A 63 2.62 -8.81 -10.73
N ASP A 64 3.26 -9.55 -9.82
CA ASP A 64 2.57 -10.14 -8.68
C ASP A 64 2.59 -9.10 -7.56
N TYR A 65 1.42 -8.63 -7.16
CA TYR A 65 1.24 -7.61 -6.13
C TYR A 65 0.12 -8.01 -5.18
N LYS A 66 0.44 -8.08 -3.89
CA LYS A 66 -0.46 -8.43 -2.80
C LYS A 66 -0.42 -7.34 -1.74
N VAL A 67 -1.59 -6.99 -1.23
CA VAL A 67 -1.75 -6.02 -0.14
C VAL A 67 -2.51 -6.67 1.00
N THR A 68 -1.90 -6.70 2.18
CA THR A 68 -2.44 -7.38 3.36
C THR A 68 -2.65 -6.38 4.50
N PRO A 69 -3.89 -6.16 4.96
CA PRO A 69 -4.13 -5.36 6.15
C PRO A 69 -3.83 -6.17 7.42
N ILE A 70 -3.09 -5.58 8.36
CA ILE A 70 -2.67 -6.22 9.61
C ILE A 70 -3.43 -5.60 10.78
N TYR A 71 -4.28 -6.40 11.43
CA TYR A 71 -5.12 -6.00 12.56
C TYR A 71 -4.57 -6.52 13.89
N GLN A 72 -4.93 -5.87 15.00
CA GLN A 72 -4.69 -6.39 16.35
C GLN A 72 -6.02 -6.67 17.05
N GLY A 73 -6.22 -7.92 17.48
CA GLY A 73 -7.44 -8.32 18.19
C GLY A 73 -8.72 -8.04 17.40
N ASN A 74 -9.63 -7.27 18.01
CA ASN A 74 -10.94 -6.92 17.44
C ASN A 74 -10.97 -5.52 16.82
N GLU A 75 -9.81 -4.94 16.49
CA GLU A 75 -9.75 -3.62 15.89
C GLU A 75 -10.41 -3.57 14.52
N LEU A 76 -11.18 -2.51 14.26
CA LEU A 76 -11.84 -2.28 12.97
C LEU A 76 -10.92 -1.64 11.94
N LEU A 77 -9.82 -1.01 12.38
CA LEU A 77 -8.79 -0.44 11.51
C LEU A 77 -7.54 -1.31 11.57
N PRO A 78 -6.90 -1.58 10.44
CA PRO A 78 -5.59 -2.20 10.46
C PRO A 78 -4.58 -1.24 11.09
N ARG A 79 -3.63 -1.77 11.86
CA ARG A 79 -2.46 -1.02 12.36
C ARG A 79 -1.49 -0.74 11.24
N GLN A 80 -1.31 -1.71 10.35
CA GLN A 80 -0.35 -1.66 9.27
C GLN A 80 -0.96 -2.20 7.98
N ILE A 81 -0.38 -1.79 6.87
CA ILE A 81 -0.58 -2.40 5.55
C ILE A 81 0.75 -2.98 5.10
N GLU A 82 0.75 -4.26 4.76
CA GLU A 82 1.87 -4.93 4.13
C GLU A 82 1.66 -4.96 2.62
N LEU A 83 2.62 -4.41 1.88
CA LEU A 83 2.70 -4.45 0.43
C LEU A 83 3.76 -5.48 0.06
N GLN A 84 3.40 -6.46 -0.76
CA GLN A 84 4.31 -7.48 -1.26
C GLN A 84 4.28 -7.48 -2.77
N TYR A 85 5.45 -7.41 -3.41
CA TYR A 85 5.53 -7.35 -4.86
C TYR A 85 6.79 -8.01 -5.43
N VAL A 86 6.64 -8.57 -6.63
CA VAL A 86 7.72 -9.09 -7.47
C VAL A 86 7.30 -9.07 -8.94
N GLY A 87 8.25 -8.88 -9.85
CA GLY A 87 8.00 -9.02 -11.27
C GLY A 87 8.11 -10.48 -11.73
N ILE A 88 7.49 -10.84 -12.84
CA ILE A 88 7.59 -12.18 -13.44
C ILE A 88 7.82 -12.02 -14.94
N ASP A 89 8.88 -12.63 -15.48
CA ASP A 89 9.12 -12.63 -16.92
C ASP A 89 8.29 -13.70 -17.66
N SER A 90 8.35 -13.69 -18.99
CA SER A 90 7.60 -14.62 -19.86
C SER A 90 7.98 -16.10 -19.68
N SER A 91 9.11 -16.40 -19.02
CA SER A 91 9.53 -17.76 -18.67
C SER A 91 9.07 -18.19 -17.27
N GLY A 92 8.41 -17.30 -16.52
CA GLY A 92 7.98 -17.53 -15.15
C GLY A 92 9.07 -17.26 -14.10
N LYS A 93 10.19 -16.64 -14.48
CA LYS A 93 11.26 -16.30 -13.53
C LYS A 93 10.89 -15.03 -12.76
N LEU A 94 11.14 -15.05 -11.45
CA LEU A 94 10.97 -13.89 -10.58
C LEU A 94 12.02 -12.80 -10.87
N LEU A 95 11.55 -11.57 -10.97
CA LEU A 95 12.31 -10.35 -11.20
C LEU A 95 12.20 -9.43 -9.98
N PRO A 96 13.27 -9.27 -9.18
CA PRO A 96 13.24 -8.35 -8.04
C PRO A 96 13.02 -6.91 -8.52
N ILE A 97 12.04 -6.23 -7.94
CA ILE A 97 11.76 -4.81 -8.19
C ILE A 97 12.41 -3.98 -7.06
N ASN A 98 12.99 -2.84 -7.40
CA ASN A 98 13.54 -1.86 -6.46
C ASN A 98 12.89 -0.50 -6.73
N LEU A 99 12.19 0.03 -5.72
CA LEU A 99 11.45 1.29 -5.81
C LEU A 99 12.19 2.45 -5.12
N ASN A 100 13.40 2.21 -4.61
CA ASN A 100 14.27 3.17 -3.91
C ASN A 100 13.70 3.70 -2.60
N SER A 101 13.00 2.84 -1.84
CA SER A 101 12.56 3.14 -0.47
C SER A 101 13.41 2.38 0.55
N THR A 102 13.77 3.03 1.65
CA THR A 102 14.47 2.40 2.77
C THR A 102 13.61 1.39 3.54
N LYS A 103 12.30 1.33 3.24
CA LYS A 103 11.36 0.37 3.83
C LYS A 103 11.28 -0.95 3.07
N GLU A 104 11.96 -1.09 1.93
CA GLU A 104 11.98 -2.31 1.15
C GLU A 104 12.80 -3.40 1.86
N HIS A 105 12.15 -4.49 2.22
CA HIS A 105 12.81 -5.70 2.70
C HIS A 105 12.64 -6.81 1.66
N ARG A 106 13.75 -7.36 1.17
CA ARG A 106 13.75 -8.42 0.15
C ARG A 106 14.05 -9.77 0.78
N ASP A 107 13.26 -10.77 0.43
CA ASP A 107 13.50 -12.15 0.86
C ASP A 107 14.54 -12.87 -0.05
N GLN A 108 14.82 -14.13 0.27
CA GLN A 108 15.76 -14.97 -0.48
C GLN A 108 15.33 -15.28 -1.92
N ASN A 109 14.04 -15.17 -2.23
CA ASN A 109 13.47 -15.42 -3.56
C ASN A 109 13.39 -14.16 -4.42
N GLY A 110 13.72 -13.00 -3.83
CA GLY A 110 13.67 -11.71 -4.51
C GLY A 110 12.32 -10.99 -4.39
N VAL A 111 11.40 -11.50 -3.59
CA VAL A 111 10.12 -10.85 -3.31
C VAL A 111 10.36 -9.71 -2.33
N THR A 112 9.88 -8.52 -2.69
CA THR A 112 10.01 -7.33 -1.83
C THR A 112 8.75 -7.19 -0.98
N THR A 113 8.93 -6.91 0.31
CA THR A 113 7.87 -6.57 1.27
C THR A 113 8.13 -5.19 1.86
N VAL A 114 7.07 -4.39 2.00
CA VAL A 114 7.08 -3.08 2.64
C VAL A 114 5.93 -3.05 3.66
N VAL A 115 6.22 -2.64 4.89
CA VAL A 115 5.19 -2.45 5.93
C VAL A 115 5.00 -0.96 6.17
N LEU A 116 3.77 -0.49 5.99
CA LEU A 116 3.37 0.91 6.20
C LEU A 116 2.44 1.02 7.41
N GLU A 117 2.66 2.05 8.21
CA GLU A 117 1.86 2.33 9.39
C GLU A 117 0.57 3.06 9.01
N ASN A 118 -0.59 2.54 9.43
CA ASN A 118 -1.86 3.26 9.34
C ASN A 118 -1.93 4.31 10.45
N THR A 119 -1.20 5.40 10.25
CA THR A 119 -1.11 6.55 11.15
C THR A 119 -1.17 7.84 10.33
N ALA A 120 -1.27 8.97 11.01
CA ALA A 120 -1.05 10.27 10.41
C ALA A 120 -0.47 11.22 11.47
N PRO A 121 0.44 12.15 11.10
CA PRO A 121 1.11 12.97 12.10
C PRO A 121 0.16 13.87 12.91
N ASN A 122 -0.97 14.29 12.36
CA ASN A 122 -1.89 15.27 12.95
C ASN A 122 -3.15 14.69 13.64
N VAL A 123 -3.33 13.37 13.67
CA VAL A 123 -4.52 12.74 14.28
C VAL A 123 -4.18 11.58 15.20
N ASN A 124 -4.97 11.39 16.25
CA ASN A 124 -5.04 10.17 17.04
C ASN A 124 -6.12 9.27 16.44
N LEU A 125 -5.79 7.99 16.24
CA LEU A 125 -6.74 6.99 15.73
C LEU A 125 -7.23 6.11 16.87
N ASP A 126 -8.54 5.95 16.94
CA ASP A 126 -9.16 4.86 17.68
C ASP A 126 -9.32 3.67 16.73
N TYR A 127 -8.37 2.74 16.81
CA TYR A 127 -8.36 1.56 15.94
C TYR A 127 -9.50 0.59 16.23
N LEU A 128 -10.03 0.61 17.45
CA LEU A 128 -11.13 -0.27 17.84
C LEU A 128 -12.44 0.20 17.24
N THR A 129 -12.71 1.51 17.26
CA THR A 129 -13.99 2.07 16.81
C THR A 129 -13.95 2.68 15.41
N GLY A 130 -12.75 2.94 14.88
CA GLY A 130 -12.54 3.51 13.56
C GLY A 130 -12.76 5.00 13.44
N THR A 131 -12.51 5.73 14.53
CA THR A 131 -12.63 7.18 14.59
C THR A 131 -11.25 7.85 14.69
N ALA A 132 -11.19 9.14 14.33
CA ALA A 132 -9.98 9.94 14.39
C ALA A 132 -10.26 11.27 15.09
N THR A 133 -9.34 11.73 15.92
CA THR A 133 -9.39 13.05 16.58
C THR A 133 -8.12 13.84 16.31
N PRO A 134 -8.16 15.18 16.19
CA PRO A 134 -6.95 15.98 16.04
C PRO A 134 -5.98 15.79 17.21
N LYS A 135 -4.68 15.75 16.93
CA LYS A 135 -3.65 15.91 17.98
C LYS A 135 -3.64 17.37 18.44
N LYS A 136 -3.52 17.58 19.75
CA LYS A 136 -3.33 18.90 20.34
C LYS A 136 -1.89 19.37 20.16
#